data_AF-A0A067N7M2-F1
#
_entry.id   AF-A0A067N7M2-F1
#
_cell.length_a   1.000
_cell.length_b   1.000
_cell.length_c   1.000
_cell.angle_alpha   90.00
_cell.angle_beta   90.00
_cell.angle_gamma   90.00
#
_symmetry.space_group_name_H-M   'P 1'
#
loop_
_entity.id
_entity.type
_entity.pdbx_description
1 polymer ?
#
loop_
_entity_poly.entity_id
_entity_poly.type
_entity_poly.pdbx_seq_one_letter_code
_entity_poly.pdbx_strand_id
1 'polypeptide(L)'
;PGPVRLPVIGNVLSLEPQFPWLTYCQWGKEYGQWSPFRFEIFGKHVVVANTAEVASELMDRRSSGALSKPRLEMVHLMGWDFALPFMSHPDLRWKLHRKLLQRELAAKSFHPILKAETEKFLGNLLDSPNDFWSHIAILSSSIMIDSMYGGNFAKQNRYLAAYIHETFQMFLHEGLAKVKVLVKHFPEWLPGIGFKRTARRIRQRTNHFVNAPFNIVKEQIVSGSAPRCWVADILSEGEIDEEDVKAVAATAVIGNVASTEAAIKTFFLAMALHPLSQRLAQKEIEAKLGSSRLPDFEDRSSLPYVTAIVREVLRWHPPAPLGAVHTTTCREEYEGYTIPQGELSAMIKDLSLTAMSRDEEMYGSPDIFEPGRWITPDGHLKANSTGFMFGFGRRVCPGKGLAEDFLWLIIARVLSAYSVAKDRNAHGEVDLTEDYDSSLLFSQPRQFQCSITPRSPQAHQMI
;
A
#
# COMPACT_ATOMS: atom_id res chain seq x y z
N PRO A 1 -8.22 24.27 -15.38
CA PRO A 1 -6.90 24.68 -15.95
C PRO A 1 -6.07 23.42 -16.31
N GLY A 2 -5.03 23.53 -17.14
CA GLY A 2 -4.21 22.37 -17.49
C GLY A 2 -3.16 22.62 -18.60
N PRO A 3 -2.19 21.71 -18.76
CA PRO A 3 -1.16 21.82 -19.78
C PRO A 3 -1.73 21.76 -21.20
N VAL A 4 -1.07 22.40 -22.15
CA VAL A 4 -1.45 22.37 -23.57
C VAL A 4 -1.30 20.95 -24.11
N ARG A 5 -2.34 20.45 -24.78
CA ARG A 5 -2.41 19.09 -25.32
C ARG A 5 -1.89 19.01 -26.76
N LEU A 6 -1.21 17.92 -27.09
CA LEU A 6 -0.91 17.57 -28.48
C LEU A 6 -2.13 16.91 -29.13
N PRO A 7 -2.33 17.08 -30.46
CA PRO A 7 -3.37 16.36 -31.18
C PRO A 7 -3.22 14.84 -31.00
N VAL A 8 -4.35 14.13 -30.87
CA VAL A 8 -4.46 12.66 -30.77
C VAL A 8 -3.91 12.04 -29.48
N ILE A 9 -2.68 12.36 -29.08
CA ILE A 9 -2.02 11.74 -27.93
C ILE A 9 -2.23 12.49 -26.61
N GLY A 10 -2.68 13.74 -26.66
CA GLY A 10 -2.88 14.56 -25.46
C GLY A 10 -1.55 14.98 -24.83
N ASN A 11 -1.41 14.73 -23.53
CA ASN A 11 -0.28 15.11 -22.67
C ASN A 11 0.63 13.91 -22.32
N VAL A 12 0.53 12.79 -23.05
CA VAL A 12 1.32 11.57 -22.77
C VAL A 12 2.83 11.85 -22.74
N LEU A 13 3.33 12.69 -23.63
CA LEU A 13 4.76 13.05 -23.69
C LEU A 13 5.18 14.07 -22.62
N SER A 14 4.21 14.66 -21.93
CA SER A 14 4.45 15.63 -20.86
C SER A 14 4.48 14.98 -19.47
N LEU A 15 4.19 13.68 -19.38
CA LEU A 15 4.23 12.91 -18.13
C LEU A 15 5.55 12.18 -17.99
N GLU A 16 6.10 12.17 -16.79
CA GLU A 16 7.18 11.24 -16.42
C GLU A 16 6.57 9.82 -16.31
N PRO A 17 6.85 8.88 -17.23
CA PRO A 17 6.13 7.62 -17.29
C PRO A 17 6.34 6.73 -16.07
N GLN A 18 7.51 6.83 -15.43
CA GLN A 18 7.83 6.01 -14.26
C GLN A 18 7.30 6.64 -12.96
N PHE A 19 7.21 7.97 -12.89
CA PHE A 19 6.85 8.72 -11.69
C PHE A 19 5.83 9.85 -11.99
N PRO A 20 4.64 9.52 -12.55
CA PRO A 20 3.68 10.53 -13.02
C PRO A 20 3.18 11.46 -11.90
N TRP A 21 3.17 11.00 -10.65
CA TRP A 21 2.81 11.83 -9.50
C TRP A 21 3.75 13.01 -9.27
N LEU A 22 5.02 12.92 -9.69
CA LEU A 22 5.96 14.04 -9.64
C LEU A 22 5.55 15.13 -10.63
N THR A 23 5.17 14.73 -11.85
CA THR A 23 4.57 15.65 -12.83
C THR A 23 3.28 16.26 -12.28
N TYR A 24 2.44 15.49 -11.58
CA TYR A 24 1.22 16.03 -10.98
C TYR A 24 1.52 17.06 -9.88
N CYS A 25 2.57 16.85 -9.08
CA CYS A 25 3.01 17.84 -8.10
C CYS A 25 3.48 19.13 -8.79
N GLN A 26 4.28 19.00 -9.86
CA GLN A 26 4.76 20.14 -10.65
C GLN A 26 3.59 20.93 -11.28
N TRP A 27 2.67 20.24 -11.95
CA TRP A 27 1.47 20.85 -12.53
C TRP A 27 0.53 21.42 -11.48
N GLY A 28 0.50 20.84 -10.28
CA GLY A 28 -0.16 21.44 -9.12
C GLY A 28 0.40 22.81 -8.77
N LYS A 29 1.72 22.97 -8.77
CA LYS A 29 2.36 24.27 -8.50
C LYS A 29 2.13 25.26 -9.65
N GLU A 30 2.12 24.79 -10.89
CA GLU A 30 1.97 25.64 -12.09
C GLU A 30 0.52 26.08 -12.36
N TYR A 31 -0.45 25.16 -12.21
CA TYR A 31 -1.85 25.36 -12.59
C TYR A 31 -2.82 25.37 -11.40
N GLY A 32 -2.34 25.04 -10.20
CA GLY A 32 -3.16 24.72 -9.03
C GLY A 32 -3.45 25.87 -8.08
N GLN A 33 -3.33 27.14 -8.52
CA GLN A 33 -4.02 28.24 -7.83
C GLN A 33 -5.54 27.98 -7.68
N TRP A 34 -6.07 26.98 -8.42
CA TRP A 34 -7.41 26.41 -8.35
C TRP A 34 -7.36 24.87 -8.49
N SER A 35 -6.73 24.15 -7.54
CA SER A 35 -6.87 22.68 -7.46
C SER A 35 -8.36 22.33 -7.52
N PRO A 36 -8.86 21.53 -8.49
CA PRO A 36 -8.17 20.58 -9.36
C PRO A 36 -7.74 21.10 -10.74
N PHE A 37 -6.71 20.47 -11.34
CA PHE A 37 -6.34 20.67 -12.74
C PHE A 37 -6.73 19.46 -13.61
N ARG A 38 -6.69 19.63 -14.93
CA ARG A 38 -6.99 18.57 -15.90
C ARG A 38 -5.93 18.42 -16.98
N PHE A 39 -5.78 17.23 -17.53
CA PHE A 39 -4.99 16.97 -18.73
C PHE A 39 -5.67 15.88 -19.58
N GLU A 40 -5.09 15.51 -20.72
CA GLU A 40 -5.67 14.52 -21.63
C GLU A 40 -4.68 13.39 -21.93
N ILE A 41 -5.12 12.13 -21.93
CA ILE A 41 -4.35 11.00 -22.44
C ILE A 41 -5.21 10.29 -23.50
N PHE A 42 -4.74 10.24 -24.75
CA PHE A 42 -5.43 9.55 -25.85
C PHE A 42 -6.94 9.88 -25.93
N GLY A 43 -7.29 11.16 -25.88
CA GLY A 43 -8.68 11.63 -25.94
C GLY A 43 -9.49 11.47 -24.64
N LYS A 44 -8.91 10.91 -23.57
CA LYS A 44 -9.55 10.81 -22.25
C LYS A 44 -9.08 11.94 -21.34
N HIS A 45 -10.02 12.68 -20.77
CA HIS A 45 -9.69 13.71 -19.79
C HIS A 45 -9.34 13.10 -18.44
N VAL A 46 -8.26 13.55 -17.82
CA VAL A 46 -7.89 13.20 -16.45
C VAL A 46 -8.03 14.43 -15.58
N VAL A 47 -8.75 14.31 -14.48
CA VAL A 47 -8.88 15.37 -13.46
C VAL A 47 -8.09 14.95 -12.22
N VAL A 48 -7.21 15.80 -11.72
CA VAL A 48 -6.34 15.50 -10.58
C VAL A 48 -6.68 16.40 -9.40
N ALA A 49 -6.89 15.78 -8.24
CA ALA A 49 -7.03 16.47 -6.97
C ALA A 49 -5.69 16.40 -6.22
N ASN A 50 -5.04 17.55 -6.04
CA ASN A 50 -3.72 17.63 -5.40
C ASN A 50 -3.76 18.06 -3.93
N THR A 51 -4.88 18.59 -3.46
CA THR A 51 -5.06 19.04 -2.07
C THR A 51 -6.08 18.15 -1.36
N ALA A 52 -5.92 18.00 -0.04
CA ALA A 52 -6.78 17.12 0.76
C ALA A 52 -8.22 17.65 0.82
N GLU A 53 -8.40 18.97 0.78
CA GLU A 53 -9.66 19.68 0.81
C GLU A 53 -10.48 19.37 -0.45
N VAL A 54 -9.87 19.53 -1.62
CA VAL A 54 -10.50 19.26 -2.92
C VAL A 54 -10.80 17.77 -3.06
N ALA A 55 -9.86 16.91 -2.67
CA ALA A 55 -10.08 15.48 -2.66
C ALA A 55 -11.25 15.10 -1.76
N SER A 56 -11.33 15.62 -0.53
CA SER A 56 -12.42 15.37 0.40
C SER A 56 -13.76 15.92 -0.12
N GLU A 57 -13.80 17.11 -0.69
CA GLU A 57 -15.03 17.67 -1.25
C GLU A 57 -15.56 16.78 -2.38
N LEU A 58 -14.71 16.43 -3.32
CA LEU A 58 -15.10 15.59 -4.43
C LEU A 58 -15.43 14.15 -3.93
N MET A 59 -14.71 13.61 -2.94
CA MET A 59 -14.77 12.17 -2.55
C MET A 59 -15.77 11.84 -1.48
N ASP A 60 -15.85 12.69 -0.45
CA ASP A 60 -16.67 12.48 0.72
C ASP A 60 -18.01 13.17 0.53
N ARG A 61 -17.96 14.50 0.34
CA ARG A 61 -19.16 15.36 0.32
C ARG A 61 -20.02 15.11 -0.92
N ARG A 62 -19.38 14.84 -2.06
CA ARG A 62 -20.04 14.56 -3.34
C ARG A 62 -20.13 13.06 -3.66
N SER A 63 -19.89 12.19 -2.67
CA SER A 63 -19.89 10.72 -2.82
C SER A 63 -21.19 10.11 -3.37
N SER A 64 -22.30 10.86 -3.37
CA SER A 64 -23.58 10.49 -3.98
C SER A 64 -23.53 10.43 -5.52
N GLY A 65 -22.59 11.11 -6.19
CA GLY A 65 -22.34 11.07 -7.65
C GLY A 65 -21.71 9.77 -8.19
N ALA A 66 -21.57 8.76 -7.32
CA ALA A 66 -21.09 7.42 -7.60
C ALA A 66 -19.72 7.38 -8.32
N LEU A 67 -18.68 7.46 -7.49
CA LEU A 67 -17.31 7.09 -7.82
C LEU A 67 -17.24 5.58 -8.11
N SER A 68 -16.94 5.26 -9.36
CA SER A 68 -16.70 3.91 -9.86
C SER A 68 -15.21 3.71 -10.17
N LYS A 69 -14.84 2.53 -10.63
CA LYS A 69 -13.52 2.21 -11.17
C LYS A 69 -13.61 2.10 -12.69
N PRO A 70 -12.68 2.74 -13.44
CA PRO A 70 -12.64 2.57 -14.87
C PRO A 70 -12.33 1.12 -15.24
N ARG A 71 -12.95 0.60 -16.30
CA ARG A 71 -12.59 -0.71 -16.83
C ARG A 71 -11.20 -0.66 -17.46
N LEU A 72 -10.23 -1.27 -16.77
CA LEU A 72 -8.87 -1.42 -17.27
C LEU A 72 -8.76 -2.76 -18.00
N GLU A 73 -8.74 -2.73 -19.33
CA GLU A 73 -8.71 -3.95 -20.16
C GLU A 73 -7.57 -4.91 -19.79
N MET A 74 -6.41 -4.36 -19.42
CA MET A 74 -5.26 -5.18 -19.03
C MET A 74 -5.50 -5.92 -17.70
N VAL A 75 -6.19 -5.32 -16.74
CA VAL A 75 -6.61 -5.99 -15.49
C VAL A 75 -7.52 -7.18 -15.83
N HIS A 76 -8.46 -6.98 -16.77
CA HIS A 76 -9.37 -8.03 -17.24
C HIS A 76 -8.64 -9.17 -17.96
N LEU A 77 -7.72 -8.83 -18.87
CA LEU A 77 -6.93 -9.83 -19.60
C LEU A 77 -6.06 -10.66 -18.66
N MET A 78 -5.55 -10.07 -17.58
CA MET A 78 -4.78 -10.74 -16.54
C MET A 78 -5.64 -11.51 -15.53
N GLY A 79 -6.97 -11.37 -15.56
CA GLY A 79 -7.87 -12.07 -14.65
C GLY A 79 -7.94 -11.47 -13.23
N TRP A 80 -7.72 -10.15 -13.09
CA TRP A 80 -7.70 -9.45 -11.80
C TRP A 80 -9.00 -8.72 -11.46
N ASP A 81 -10.08 -8.93 -12.23
CA ASP A 81 -11.38 -8.28 -11.98
C ASP A 81 -12.03 -8.70 -10.66
N PHE A 82 -11.55 -9.81 -10.07
CA PHE A 82 -11.99 -10.27 -8.75
C PHE A 82 -11.50 -9.33 -7.62
N ALA A 83 -10.48 -8.51 -7.85
CA ALA A 83 -9.88 -7.73 -6.78
C ALA A 83 -10.65 -6.42 -6.53
N LEU A 84 -11.03 -6.17 -5.27
CA LEU A 84 -11.84 -5.02 -4.85
C LEU A 84 -11.37 -3.66 -5.40
N PRO A 85 -10.06 -3.35 -5.51
CA PRO A 85 -9.60 -2.06 -6.06
C PRO A 85 -9.99 -1.82 -7.53
N PHE A 86 -10.31 -2.86 -8.30
CA PHE A 86 -10.64 -2.76 -9.73
C PHE A 86 -12.12 -2.93 -10.05
N MET A 87 -12.95 -3.30 -9.07
CA MET A 87 -14.39 -3.49 -9.28
C MET A 87 -15.12 -2.15 -9.46
N SER A 88 -15.92 -2.03 -10.52
CA SER A 88 -16.75 -0.87 -10.83
C SER A 88 -18.00 -0.75 -9.93
N HIS A 89 -18.66 0.40 -9.92
CA HIS A 89 -19.95 0.64 -9.25
C HIS A 89 -21.02 0.95 -10.31
N PRO A 90 -22.31 0.57 -10.13
CA PRO A 90 -22.93 -0.12 -8.98
C PRO A 90 -22.84 -1.64 -9.07
N ASP A 91 -21.81 -2.22 -8.45
CA ASP A 91 -21.68 -3.67 -8.32
C ASP A 91 -22.06 -4.11 -6.89
N LEU A 92 -23.09 -4.96 -6.78
CA LEU A 92 -23.51 -5.57 -5.51
C LEU A 92 -22.40 -6.46 -4.93
N ARG A 93 -21.61 -7.10 -5.80
CA ARG A 93 -20.46 -7.91 -5.43
C ARG A 93 -19.39 -7.08 -4.75
N TRP A 94 -19.11 -5.87 -5.25
CA TRP A 94 -18.21 -4.92 -4.59
C TRP A 94 -18.69 -4.57 -3.18
N LYS A 95 -20.00 -4.30 -2.99
CA LYS A 95 -20.55 -4.00 -1.66
C LYS A 95 -20.40 -5.18 -0.70
N LEU A 96 -20.64 -6.40 -1.18
CA LEU A 96 -20.45 -7.63 -0.40
C LEU A 96 -18.99 -7.80 0.02
N HIS A 97 -18.07 -7.80 -0.95
CA HIS A 97 -16.63 -7.97 -0.69
C HIS A 97 -16.10 -6.89 0.25
N ARG A 98 -16.56 -5.65 0.06
CA ARG A 98 -16.21 -4.53 0.93
C ARG A 98 -16.67 -4.76 2.37
N LYS A 99 -17.92 -5.21 2.56
CA LYS A 99 -18.48 -5.52 3.88
C LYS A 99 -17.70 -6.64 4.57
N LEU A 100 -17.38 -7.71 3.84
CA LEU A 100 -16.63 -8.85 4.36
C LEU A 100 -15.21 -8.45 4.79
N LEU A 101 -14.48 -7.72 3.93
CA LEU A 101 -13.14 -7.22 4.27
C LEU A 101 -13.16 -6.26 5.45
N GLN A 102 -14.12 -5.34 5.52
CA GLN A 102 -14.21 -4.41 6.65
C GLN A 102 -14.52 -5.13 7.97
N ARG A 103 -15.38 -6.15 7.94
CA ARG A 103 -15.67 -6.98 9.11
C ARG A 103 -14.41 -7.67 9.60
N GLU A 104 -13.69 -8.31 8.69
CA GLU A 104 -12.51 -9.10 9.03
C GLU A 104 -11.33 -8.22 9.46
N LEU A 105 -10.95 -7.24 8.65
CA LEU A 105 -9.76 -6.41 8.90
C LEU A 105 -9.91 -5.44 10.08
N ALA A 106 -11.13 -5.28 10.62
CA ALA A 106 -11.37 -4.55 11.87
C ALA A 106 -11.24 -5.42 13.13
N ALA A 107 -11.16 -6.75 12.97
CA ALA A 107 -11.08 -7.66 14.09
C ALA A 107 -9.70 -7.60 14.76
N LYS A 108 -9.66 -7.59 16.10
CA LYS A 108 -8.41 -7.72 16.86
C LYS A 108 -7.82 -9.14 16.85
N SER A 109 -8.49 -10.09 16.19
CA SER A 109 -7.98 -11.46 15.97
C SER A 109 -6.63 -11.49 15.25
N PHE A 110 -6.24 -10.41 14.57
CA PHE A 110 -4.94 -10.27 13.94
C PHE A 110 -3.80 -10.01 14.92
N HIS A 111 -4.06 -9.43 16.10
CA HIS A 111 -3.01 -9.02 17.04
C HIS A 111 -2.07 -10.17 17.45
N PRO A 112 -2.55 -11.38 17.76
CA PRO A 112 -1.68 -12.52 18.03
C PRO A 112 -0.81 -12.95 16.84
N ILE A 113 -1.36 -12.92 15.62
CA ILE A 113 -0.63 -13.27 14.39
C ILE A 113 0.46 -12.22 14.12
N LEU A 114 0.10 -10.94 14.22
CA LEU A 114 1.05 -9.82 14.08
C LEU A 114 2.20 -9.94 15.07
N LYS A 115 1.90 -10.25 16.34
CA LYS A 115 2.89 -10.44 17.40
C LYS A 115 3.85 -11.58 17.07
N ALA A 116 3.32 -12.75 16.74
CA ALA A 116 4.12 -13.94 16.43
C ALA A 116 5.00 -13.74 15.18
N GLU A 117 4.46 -13.16 14.10
CA GLU A 117 5.23 -12.89 12.89
C GLU A 117 6.27 -11.78 13.10
N THR A 118 5.96 -10.77 13.91
CA THR A 118 6.95 -9.73 14.26
C THR A 118 8.08 -10.30 15.11
N GLU A 119 7.82 -11.20 16.05
CA GLU A 119 8.87 -11.89 16.83
C GLU A 119 9.80 -12.71 15.93
N LYS A 120 9.23 -13.49 15.00
CA LYS A 120 10.03 -14.21 13.99
C LYS A 120 10.87 -13.25 13.15
N PHE A 121 10.30 -12.10 12.75
CA PHE A 121 11.04 -11.09 11.99
C PHE A 121 12.21 -10.50 12.77
N LEU A 122 12.04 -10.18 14.06
CA LEU A 122 13.14 -9.72 14.91
C LEU A 122 14.24 -10.78 15.01
N GLY A 123 13.91 -12.06 15.20
CA GLY A 123 14.90 -13.15 15.22
C GLY A 123 15.65 -13.27 13.89
N ASN A 124 14.95 -13.20 12.76
CA ASN A 124 15.57 -13.25 11.44
C ASN A 124 16.55 -12.08 11.19
N LEU A 125 16.24 -10.89 11.71
CA LEU A 125 17.15 -9.74 11.66
C LEU A 125 18.42 -9.96 12.51
N LEU A 126 18.34 -10.76 13.57
CA LEU A 126 19.50 -11.12 14.39
C LEU A 126 20.40 -12.10 13.65
N ASP A 127 19.78 -13.12 13.03
CA ASP A 127 20.49 -14.21 12.36
C ASP A 127 21.14 -13.76 11.04
N SER A 128 20.42 -12.99 10.21
CA SER A 128 20.92 -12.49 8.93
C SER A 128 20.46 -11.06 8.62
N PRO A 129 21.04 -10.03 9.28
CA PRO A 129 20.62 -8.64 9.12
C PRO A 129 20.75 -8.11 7.69
N ASN A 130 21.72 -8.61 6.91
CA ASN A 130 21.93 -8.20 5.51
C ASN A 130 20.80 -8.66 4.56
N ASP A 131 19.97 -9.62 5.00
CA ASP A 131 18.84 -10.15 4.23
C ASP A 131 17.52 -9.47 4.58
N PHE A 132 17.53 -8.32 5.29
CA PHE A 132 16.32 -7.67 5.80
C PHE A 132 15.25 -7.39 4.73
N TRP A 133 15.65 -7.15 3.47
CA TRP A 133 14.72 -7.03 2.34
C TRP A 133 13.83 -8.26 2.16
N SER A 134 14.45 -9.45 2.17
CA SER A 134 13.77 -10.73 2.07
C SER A 134 12.90 -10.98 3.31
N HIS A 135 13.41 -10.65 4.49
CA HIS A 135 12.67 -10.78 5.75
C HIS A 135 11.40 -9.90 5.76
N ILE A 136 11.48 -8.68 5.24
CA ILE A 136 10.33 -7.77 5.10
C ILE A 136 9.29 -8.33 4.13
N ALA A 137 9.73 -8.89 2.99
CA ALA A 137 8.82 -9.49 1.99
C ALA A 137 8.12 -10.76 2.51
N ILE A 138 8.81 -11.56 3.32
CA ILE A 138 8.22 -12.72 3.99
C ILE A 138 7.20 -12.24 5.04
N LEU A 139 7.56 -11.28 5.88
CA LEU A 139 6.70 -10.75 6.94
C LEU A 139 5.38 -10.20 6.39
N SER A 140 5.44 -9.37 5.33
CA SER A 140 4.25 -8.77 4.70
C SER A 140 3.31 -9.83 4.14
N SER A 141 3.85 -10.91 3.58
CA SER A 141 3.07 -11.97 2.94
C SER A 141 2.48 -12.93 3.97
N SER A 142 3.29 -13.36 4.94
CA SER A 142 2.90 -14.38 5.94
C SER A 142 1.72 -13.95 6.79
N ILE A 143 1.68 -12.70 7.26
CA ILE A 143 0.62 -12.23 8.16
C ILE A 143 -0.77 -12.37 7.54
N MET A 144 -0.96 -11.92 6.29
CA MET A 144 -2.26 -12.03 5.64
C MET A 144 -2.55 -13.44 5.14
N ILE A 145 -1.56 -14.17 4.67
CA ILE A 145 -1.74 -15.57 4.27
C ILE A 145 -2.18 -16.42 5.47
N ASP A 146 -1.51 -16.28 6.61
CA ASP A 146 -1.82 -17.06 7.81
C ASP A 146 -3.13 -16.62 8.46
N SER A 147 -3.52 -15.35 8.34
CA SER A 147 -4.85 -14.91 8.76
C SER A 147 -5.97 -15.48 7.89
N MET A 148 -5.83 -15.40 6.56
CA MET A 148 -6.88 -15.85 5.65
C MET A 148 -7.00 -17.37 5.60
N TYR A 149 -5.88 -18.10 5.71
CA TYR A 149 -5.83 -19.55 5.48
C TYR A 149 -5.43 -20.38 6.72
N GLY A 150 -4.87 -19.78 7.76
CA GLY A 150 -4.66 -20.42 9.07
C GLY A 150 -3.43 -21.32 9.20
N GLY A 151 -3.14 -21.76 10.42
CA GLY A 151 -2.24 -22.91 10.67
C GLY A 151 -0.77 -22.72 10.29
N ASN A 152 -0.24 -21.49 10.27
CA ASN A 152 1.08 -21.19 9.67
C ASN A 152 1.15 -21.61 8.18
N PHE A 153 0.06 -21.40 7.43
CA PHE A 153 -0.05 -21.71 6.01
C PHE A 153 1.18 -21.28 5.21
N ALA A 154 1.68 -20.07 5.43
CA ALA A 154 2.84 -19.53 4.72
C ALA A 154 4.10 -20.38 4.95
N LYS A 155 4.30 -20.88 6.18
CA LYS A 155 5.43 -21.75 6.52
C LYS A 155 5.25 -23.17 5.97
N GLN A 156 4.04 -23.70 6.03
CA GLN A 156 3.73 -25.04 5.53
C GLN A 156 3.76 -25.10 4.00
N ASN A 157 3.37 -24.02 3.34
CA ASN A 157 3.25 -23.89 1.90
C ASN A 157 4.18 -22.79 1.36
N ARG A 158 5.45 -22.82 1.77
CA ARG A 158 6.45 -21.79 1.41
C ARG A 158 6.54 -21.52 -0.09
N TYR A 159 6.48 -22.58 -0.91
CA TYR A 159 6.45 -22.44 -2.37
C TYR A 159 5.23 -21.64 -2.84
N LEU A 160 4.06 -21.92 -2.29
CA LEU A 160 2.82 -21.21 -2.67
C LEU A 160 2.87 -19.76 -2.18
N ALA A 161 3.35 -19.49 -0.97
CA ALA A 161 3.50 -18.12 -0.48
C ALA A 161 4.45 -17.29 -1.39
N ALA A 162 5.60 -17.85 -1.76
CA ALA A 162 6.52 -17.22 -2.71
C ALA A 162 5.87 -17.03 -4.10
N TYR A 163 5.14 -18.04 -4.57
CA TYR A 163 4.41 -17.99 -5.84
C TYR A 163 3.38 -16.85 -5.89
N ILE A 164 2.67 -16.60 -4.79
CA ILE A 164 1.70 -15.50 -4.66
C ILE A 164 2.43 -14.16 -4.79
N HIS A 165 3.49 -13.97 -4.01
CA HIS A 165 4.29 -12.75 -4.04
C HIS A 165 4.84 -12.48 -5.45
N GLU A 166 5.50 -13.45 -6.07
CA GLU A 166 6.02 -13.35 -7.44
C GLU A 166 4.94 -13.03 -8.47
N THR A 167 3.77 -13.67 -8.37
CA THR A 167 2.66 -13.44 -9.29
C THR A 167 2.14 -12.01 -9.18
N PHE A 168 2.09 -11.46 -7.96
CA PHE A 168 1.70 -10.08 -7.74
C PHE A 168 2.74 -9.09 -8.28
N GLN A 169 4.04 -9.35 -8.06
CA GLN A 169 5.12 -8.53 -8.64
C GLN A 169 5.08 -8.55 -10.16
N MET A 170 4.80 -9.71 -10.78
CA MET A 170 4.63 -9.83 -12.23
C MET A 170 3.44 -9.01 -12.73
N PHE A 171 2.30 -9.05 -12.03
CA PHE A 171 1.12 -8.23 -12.33
C PHE A 171 1.46 -6.73 -12.31
N LEU A 172 2.19 -6.27 -11.29
CA LEU A 172 2.58 -4.88 -11.11
C LEU A 172 3.58 -4.41 -12.19
N HIS A 173 4.73 -5.09 -12.30
CA HIS A 173 5.87 -4.61 -13.09
C HIS A 173 5.87 -5.06 -14.55
N GLU A 174 5.24 -6.20 -14.88
CA GLU A 174 5.15 -6.67 -16.26
C GLU A 174 3.77 -6.47 -16.88
N GLY A 175 2.72 -6.43 -16.04
CA GLY A 175 1.35 -6.15 -16.43
C GLY A 175 1.08 -4.66 -16.51
N LEU A 176 0.79 -4.05 -15.36
CA LEU A 176 0.32 -2.66 -15.26
C LEU A 176 1.35 -1.62 -15.72
N ALA A 177 2.62 -1.76 -15.36
CA ALA A 177 3.65 -0.79 -15.73
C ALA A 177 4.00 -0.80 -17.24
N LYS A 178 3.67 -1.87 -17.98
CA LYS A 178 4.01 -2.03 -19.41
C LYS A 178 2.79 -1.97 -20.34
N VAL A 179 1.64 -1.48 -19.85
CA VAL A 179 0.42 -1.38 -20.64
C VAL A 179 0.58 -0.40 -21.81
N LYS A 180 0.54 -0.92 -23.04
CA LYS A 180 0.40 -0.11 -24.25
C LYS A 180 -1.09 0.01 -24.59
N VAL A 181 -1.67 1.16 -24.28
CA VAL A 181 -3.12 1.48 -24.33
C VAL A 181 -3.77 1.22 -25.72
N LEU A 182 -2.98 1.13 -26.80
CA LEU A 182 -3.48 1.28 -28.16
C LEU A 182 -3.80 0.01 -28.97
N VAL A 183 -3.61 -1.20 -28.45
CA VAL A 183 -3.42 -2.36 -29.36
C VAL A 183 -4.26 -3.60 -29.00
N LYS A 184 -5.56 -3.43 -28.74
CA LYS A 184 -6.50 -4.54 -28.46
C LYS A 184 -6.71 -5.47 -29.66
N HIS A 185 -6.84 -4.91 -30.86
CA HIS A 185 -7.34 -5.64 -32.04
C HIS A 185 -6.26 -6.28 -32.91
N PHE A 186 -4.99 -6.05 -32.62
CA PHE A 186 -3.94 -6.55 -33.50
C PHE A 186 -3.49 -7.98 -33.10
N PRO A 187 -3.03 -8.79 -34.08
CA PRO A 187 -2.59 -10.17 -33.87
C PRO A 187 -1.34 -10.27 -32.98
N GLU A 188 -1.21 -11.36 -32.22
CA GLU A 188 -0.09 -11.55 -31.28
C GLU A 188 1.30 -11.67 -31.93
N TRP A 189 1.37 -11.87 -33.25
CA TRP A 189 2.62 -11.94 -34.00
C TRP A 189 3.20 -10.57 -34.37
N LEU A 190 2.42 -9.48 -34.21
CA LEU A 190 2.89 -8.13 -34.53
C LEU A 190 3.94 -7.66 -33.50
N PRO A 191 5.04 -7.02 -33.93
CA PRO A 191 6.00 -6.40 -33.02
C PRO A 191 5.32 -5.42 -32.04
N GLY A 192 5.60 -5.57 -30.74
CA GLY A 192 5.02 -4.73 -29.69
C GLY A 192 3.76 -5.26 -29.01
N ILE A 193 3.23 -6.42 -29.42
CA ILE A 193 1.99 -7.05 -28.87
C ILE A 193 2.29 -8.22 -27.91
N GLY A 194 3.55 -8.37 -27.50
CA GLY A 194 3.96 -9.36 -26.51
C GLY A 194 3.18 -9.30 -25.19
N PHE A 195 2.55 -8.16 -24.87
CA PHE A 195 1.74 -7.97 -23.68
C PHE A 195 0.57 -8.97 -23.56
N LYS A 196 -0.01 -9.46 -24.67
CA LYS A 196 -1.07 -10.48 -24.61
C LYS A 196 -0.55 -11.82 -24.08
N ARG A 197 0.67 -12.21 -24.46
CA ARG A 197 1.34 -13.41 -23.93
C ARG A 197 1.64 -13.26 -22.46
N THR A 198 2.17 -12.10 -22.06
CA THR A 198 2.39 -11.74 -20.65
C THR A 198 1.09 -11.80 -19.85
N ALA A 199 0.00 -11.20 -20.37
CA ALA A 199 -1.30 -11.21 -19.72
C ALA A 199 -1.87 -12.63 -19.55
N ARG A 200 -1.76 -13.49 -20.57
CA ARG A 200 -2.16 -14.91 -20.48
C ARG A 200 -1.35 -15.67 -19.43
N ARG A 201 -0.04 -15.45 -19.37
CA ARG A 201 0.83 -16.04 -18.34
C ARG A 201 0.43 -15.58 -16.94
N ILE A 202 0.22 -14.27 -16.75
CA ILE A 202 -0.24 -13.71 -15.47
C ILE A 202 -1.60 -14.28 -15.10
N ARG A 203 -2.54 -14.40 -16.03
CA ARG A 203 -3.87 -14.98 -15.78
C ARG A 203 -3.82 -16.42 -15.31
N GLN A 204 -3.00 -17.26 -15.95
CA GLN A 204 -2.80 -18.64 -15.51
C GLN A 204 -2.26 -18.69 -14.07
N ARG A 205 -1.26 -17.85 -13.76
CA ARG A 205 -0.72 -17.77 -12.40
C ARG A 205 -1.72 -17.24 -11.39
N THR A 206 -2.48 -16.22 -11.77
CA THR A 206 -3.51 -15.60 -10.93
C THR A 206 -4.60 -16.61 -10.56
N ASN A 207 -5.07 -17.41 -11.53
CA ASN A 207 -6.03 -18.47 -11.26
C ASN A 207 -5.49 -19.50 -10.26
N HIS A 208 -4.22 -19.89 -10.36
CA HIS A 208 -3.62 -20.81 -9.40
C HIS A 208 -3.48 -20.18 -8.01
N PHE A 209 -3.00 -18.94 -7.94
CA PHE A 209 -2.90 -18.15 -6.71
C PHE A 209 -4.25 -18.06 -5.98
N VAL A 210 -5.34 -17.74 -6.68
CA VAL A 210 -6.66 -17.56 -6.07
C VAL A 210 -7.25 -18.89 -5.59
N ASN A 211 -7.08 -19.97 -6.35
CA ASN A 211 -7.76 -21.24 -6.09
C ASN A 211 -6.97 -22.17 -5.15
N ALA A 212 -5.64 -22.25 -5.28
CA ALA A 212 -4.87 -23.27 -4.56
C ALA A 212 -4.93 -23.15 -3.03
N PRO A 213 -4.74 -21.96 -2.42
CA PRO A 213 -4.86 -21.82 -0.96
C PRO A 213 -6.25 -22.14 -0.45
N PHE A 214 -7.29 -21.70 -1.17
CA PHE A 214 -8.67 -21.97 -0.82
C PHE A 214 -8.98 -23.48 -0.86
N ASN A 215 -8.56 -24.18 -1.92
CA ASN A 215 -8.80 -25.61 -2.06
C ASN A 215 -8.13 -26.42 -0.95
N ILE A 216 -6.90 -26.05 -0.54
CA ILE A 216 -6.21 -26.68 0.58
C ILE A 216 -7.03 -26.54 1.87
N VAL A 217 -7.49 -25.33 2.20
CA VAL A 217 -8.33 -25.11 3.40
C VAL A 217 -9.64 -25.90 3.30
N LYS A 218 -10.29 -25.92 2.13
CA LYS A 218 -11.52 -26.68 1.91
C LYS A 218 -11.33 -28.18 2.12
N GLU A 219 -10.23 -28.76 1.64
CA GLU A 219 -9.86 -30.17 1.90
C GLU A 219 -9.60 -30.43 3.38
N GLN A 220 -8.98 -29.49 4.09
CA GLN A 220 -8.77 -29.59 5.53
C GLN A 220 -10.10 -29.54 6.31
N ILE A 221 -11.09 -28.77 5.85
CA ILE A 221 -12.43 -28.75 6.46
C ILE A 221 -13.09 -30.12 6.32
N VAL A 222 -13.07 -30.71 5.11
CA VAL A 222 -13.66 -32.02 4.84
C VAL A 222 -12.99 -33.13 5.68
N SER A 223 -11.68 -33.04 5.88
CA SER A 223 -10.92 -34.01 6.70
C SER A 223 -11.00 -33.74 8.22
N GLY A 224 -11.66 -32.67 8.65
CA GLY A 224 -11.75 -32.30 10.07
C GLY A 224 -10.44 -31.76 10.67
N SER A 225 -9.48 -31.36 9.82
CA SER A 225 -8.15 -30.87 10.21
C SER A 225 -7.95 -29.37 9.99
N ALA A 226 -9.00 -28.65 9.57
CA ALA A 226 -8.93 -27.22 9.27
C ALA A 226 -8.44 -26.38 10.46
N PRO A 227 -7.43 -25.50 10.26
CA PRO A 227 -7.11 -24.51 11.26
C PRO A 227 -8.23 -23.48 11.37
N ARG A 228 -8.29 -22.76 12.49
CA ARG A 228 -9.12 -21.55 12.57
C ARG A 228 -8.53 -20.48 11.65
N CYS A 229 -9.33 -20.03 10.70
CA CYS A 229 -8.99 -18.95 9.76
C CYS A 229 -10.25 -18.40 9.13
N TRP A 230 -10.11 -17.23 8.49
CA TRP A 230 -11.24 -16.54 7.88
C TRP A 230 -11.97 -17.40 6.85
N VAL A 231 -11.24 -18.09 5.95
CA VAL A 231 -11.86 -18.93 4.92
C VAL A 231 -12.68 -20.06 5.55
N ALA A 232 -12.16 -20.74 6.57
CA ALA A 232 -12.89 -21.81 7.25
C ALA A 232 -14.12 -21.30 8.01
N ASP A 233 -14.00 -20.16 8.68
CA ASP A 233 -15.11 -19.55 9.42
C ASP A 233 -16.25 -19.15 8.47
N ILE A 234 -15.94 -18.48 7.34
CA ILE A 234 -16.95 -18.06 6.36
C ILE A 234 -17.62 -19.25 5.66
N LEU A 235 -16.85 -20.27 5.28
CA LEU A 235 -17.42 -21.47 4.65
C LEU A 235 -18.36 -22.23 5.60
N SER A 236 -18.11 -22.14 6.91
CA SER A 236 -18.97 -22.74 7.93
C SER A 236 -20.31 -22.01 8.11
N GLU A 237 -20.37 -20.70 7.81
CA GLU A 237 -21.62 -19.92 7.79
C GLU A 237 -22.54 -20.37 6.63
N GLY A 238 -21.98 -20.76 5.49
CA GLY A 238 -22.73 -21.29 4.34
C GLY A 238 -23.56 -20.26 3.57
N GLU A 239 -23.43 -18.96 3.87
CA GLU A 239 -24.23 -17.88 3.27
C GLU A 239 -23.61 -17.25 2.02
N ILE A 240 -22.30 -17.41 1.82
CA ILE A 240 -21.51 -16.70 0.80
C ILE A 240 -21.00 -17.68 -0.27
N ASP A 241 -21.10 -17.29 -1.53
CA ASP A 241 -20.59 -18.08 -2.66
C ASP A 241 -19.07 -18.28 -2.60
N GLU A 242 -18.60 -19.47 -2.93
CA GLU A 242 -17.17 -19.82 -2.82
C GLU A 242 -16.27 -18.91 -3.69
N GLU A 243 -16.74 -18.46 -4.85
CA GLU A 243 -15.97 -17.55 -5.70
C GLU A 243 -15.81 -16.17 -5.06
N ASP A 244 -16.79 -15.74 -4.24
CA ASP A 244 -16.68 -14.52 -3.46
C ASP A 244 -15.73 -14.67 -2.27
N VAL A 245 -15.76 -15.82 -1.59
CA VAL A 245 -14.80 -16.13 -0.50
C VAL A 245 -13.36 -16.13 -1.04
N LYS A 246 -13.12 -16.84 -2.15
CA LYS A 246 -11.81 -16.86 -2.83
C LYS A 246 -11.33 -15.45 -3.19
N ALA A 247 -12.19 -14.67 -3.83
CA ALA A 247 -11.87 -13.32 -4.27
C ALA A 247 -11.54 -12.38 -3.10
N VAL A 248 -12.30 -12.45 -2.01
CA VAL A 248 -12.07 -11.64 -0.80
C VAL A 248 -10.75 -12.02 -0.13
N ALA A 249 -10.50 -13.31 0.11
CA ALA A 249 -9.25 -13.77 0.72
C ALA A 249 -8.03 -13.38 -0.13
N ALA A 250 -8.09 -13.62 -1.45
CA ALA A 250 -7.03 -13.23 -2.37
C ALA A 250 -6.81 -11.71 -2.38
N THR A 251 -7.88 -10.91 -2.34
CA THR A 251 -7.81 -9.44 -2.25
C THR A 251 -7.14 -8.98 -0.96
N ALA A 252 -7.45 -9.61 0.17
CA ALA A 252 -6.87 -9.28 1.46
C ALA A 252 -5.35 -9.50 1.46
N VAL A 253 -4.89 -10.62 0.88
CA VAL A 253 -3.46 -10.95 0.75
C VAL A 253 -2.73 -9.90 -0.09
N ILE A 254 -3.15 -9.68 -1.34
CA ILE A 254 -2.46 -8.73 -2.25
C ILE A 254 -2.47 -7.29 -1.74
N GLY A 255 -3.53 -6.91 -1.00
CA GLY A 255 -3.72 -5.57 -0.47
C GLY A 255 -2.71 -5.21 0.63
N ASN A 256 -2.09 -6.20 1.27
CA ASN A 256 -1.09 -5.96 2.31
C ASN A 256 0.34 -6.00 1.78
N VAL A 257 0.64 -6.90 0.84
CA VAL A 257 2.03 -7.24 0.44
C VAL A 257 2.83 -6.00 0.03
N ALA A 258 2.48 -5.35 -1.09
CA ALA A 258 3.33 -4.30 -1.64
C ALA A 258 3.36 -3.01 -0.80
N SER A 259 2.21 -2.57 -0.27
CA SER A 259 2.13 -1.30 0.47
C SER A 259 2.84 -1.36 1.82
N THR A 260 2.69 -2.48 2.54
CA THR A 260 3.29 -2.65 3.87
C THR A 260 4.79 -2.87 3.76
N GLU A 261 5.26 -3.61 2.75
CA GLU A 261 6.69 -3.71 2.44
C GLU A 261 7.30 -2.34 2.16
N ALA A 262 6.69 -1.54 1.30
CA ALA A 262 7.18 -0.22 0.93
C ALA A 262 7.31 0.69 2.15
N ALA A 263 6.32 0.68 3.05
CA ALA A 263 6.35 1.45 4.29
C ALA A 263 7.46 0.98 5.24
N ILE A 264 7.65 -0.33 5.43
CA ILE A 264 8.71 -0.86 6.30
C ILE A 264 10.10 -0.59 5.71
N LYS A 265 10.29 -0.80 4.41
CA LYS A 265 11.54 -0.46 3.70
C LYS A 265 11.86 1.04 3.84
N THR A 266 10.85 1.90 3.69
CA THR A 266 10.97 3.35 3.92
C THR A 266 11.34 3.67 5.37
N PHE A 267 10.78 2.95 6.34
CA PHE A 267 11.16 3.09 7.76
C PHE A 267 12.65 2.77 7.98
N PHE A 268 13.18 1.66 7.45
CA PHE A 268 14.60 1.33 7.58
C PHE A 268 15.50 2.40 6.94
N LEU A 269 15.12 2.89 5.74
CA LEU A 269 15.82 3.98 5.07
C LEU A 269 15.82 5.25 5.94
N ALA A 270 14.66 5.63 6.47
CA ALA A 270 14.51 6.80 7.32
C ALA A 270 15.33 6.68 8.61
N MET A 271 15.38 5.51 9.25
CA MET A 271 16.17 5.32 10.47
C MET A 271 17.69 5.41 10.21
N ALA A 272 18.14 4.94 9.04
CA ALA A 272 19.53 5.06 8.61
C ALA A 272 19.92 6.51 8.27
N LEU A 273 19.02 7.27 7.62
CA LEU A 273 19.25 8.67 7.22
C LEU A 273 19.06 9.67 8.36
N HIS A 274 18.15 9.40 9.31
CA HIS A 274 17.74 10.33 10.37
C HIS A 274 17.96 9.73 11.78
N PRO A 275 19.21 9.51 12.20
CA PRO A 275 19.53 8.83 13.47
C PRO A 275 19.01 9.58 14.71
N LEU A 276 18.80 10.91 14.63
CA LEU A 276 18.21 11.67 15.73
C LEU A 276 16.77 11.24 16.02
N SER A 277 15.96 11.05 14.98
CA SER A 277 14.57 10.57 15.11
C SER A 277 14.52 9.21 15.77
N GLN A 278 15.41 8.30 15.38
CA GLN A 278 15.55 6.97 15.98
C GLN A 278 15.90 7.06 17.48
N ARG A 279 16.89 7.87 17.85
CA ARG A 279 17.32 8.04 19.26
C ARG A 279 16.21 8.62 20.14
N LEU A 280 15.44 9.57 19.63
CA LEU A 280 14.31 10.15 20.36
C LEU A 280 13.23 9.11 20.67
N ALA A 281 12.91 8.25 19.70
CA ALA A 281 11.96 7.15 19.90
C ALA A 281 12.49 6.09 20.87
N GLN A 282 13.76 5.70 20.74
CA GLN A 282 14.41 4.77 21.67
C GLN A 282 14.39 5.29 23.11
N LYS A 283 14.66 6.59 23.31
CA LYS A 283 14.59 7.24 24.62
C LYS A 283 13.15 7.25 25.17
N GLU A 284 12.16 7.49 24.32
CA GLU A 284 10.73 7.39 24.72
C GLU A 284 10.38 5.98 25.19
N ILE A 285 10.73 4.96 24.40
CA ILE A 285 10.49 3.55 24.74
C ILE A 285 11.14 3.18 26.07
N GLU A 286 12.41 3.52 26.24
CA GLU A 286 13.16 3.20 27.46
C GLU A 286 12.59 3.93 28.70
N ALA A 287 12.19 5.19 28.55
CA ALA A 287 11.59 5.95 29.64
C ALA A 287 10.22 5.40 30.09
N LYS A 288 9.46 4.77 29.21
CA LYS A 288 8.11 4.26 29.50
C LYS A 288 8.09 2.79 29.88
N LEU A 289 8.88 1.97 29.19
CA LEU A 289 8.82 0.51 29.28
C LEU A 289 10.09 -0.11 29.91
N GLY A 290 11.16 0.68 30.05
CA GLY A 290 12.47 0.17 30.48
C GLY A 290 13.11 -0.70 29.40
N SER A 291 13.85 -1.73 29.84
CA SER A 291 14.58 -2.67 28.97
C SER A 291 14.25 -4.14 29.26
N SER A 292 13.06 -4.43 29.81
CA SER A 292 12.68 -5.77 30.27
C SER A 292 11.70 -6.51 29.36
N ARG A 293 11.01 -5.81 28.44
CA ARG A 293 10.06 -6.41 27.50
C ARG A 293 9.94 -5.61 26.21
N LEU A 294 9.51 -6.28 25.15
CA LEU A 294 9.16 -5.62 23.88
C LEU A 294 7.84 -4.82 24.02
N PRO A 295 7.68 -3.73 23.24
CA PRO A 295 6.39 -3.03 23.13
C PRO A 295 5.27 -3.94 22.63
N ASP A 296 4.06 -3.71 23.14
CA ASP A 296 2.82 -4.36 22.73
C ASP A 296 1.73 -3.32 22.43
N PHE A 297 0.60 -3.71 21.83
CA PHE A 297 -0.45 -2.80 21.37
C PHE A 297 -1.01 -1.89 22.47
N GLU A 298 -0.98 -2.36 23.72
CA GLU A 298 -1.44 -1.64 24.91
C GLU A 298 -0.56 -0.42 25.23
N ASP A 299 0.70 -0.44 24.80
CA ASP A 299 1.66 0.65 25.05
C ASP A 299 1.50 1.82 24.07
N ARG A 300 0.73 1.65 22.98
CA ARG A 300 0.65 2.62 21.87
C ARG A 300 0.28 4.03 22.29
N SER A 301 -0.64 4.17 23.25
CA SER A 301 -1.06 5.47 23.78
C SER A 301 0.05 6.17 24.58
N SER A 302 1.01 5.42 25.13
CA SER A 302 2.13 5.92 25.92
C SER A 302 3.38 6.24 25.10
N LEU A 303 3.40 5.87 23.81
CA LEU A 303 4.50 6.05 22.87
C LEU A 303 4.09 6.96 21.68
N PRO A 304 3.75 8.24 21.94
CA PRO A 304 3.30 9.17 20.90
C PRO A 304 4.38 9.45 19.85
N TYR A 305 5.67 9.50 20.19
CA TYR A 305 6.73 9.75 19.23
C TYR A 305 6.97 8.56 18.29
N VAL A 306 6.85 7.32 18.80
CA VAL A 306 6.81 6.12 17.93
C VAL A 306 5.63 6.21 16.95
N THR A 307 4.45 6.61 17.43
CA THR A 307 3.28 6.80 16.55
C THR A 307 3.50 7.92 15.52
N ALA A 308 4.23 8.97 15.90
CA ALA A 308 4.64 10.04 14.98
C ALA A 308 5.58 9.52 13.88
N ILE A 309 6.51 8.61 14.19
CA ILE A 309 7.36 7.96 13.18
C ILE A 309 6.50 7.19 12.16
N VAL A 310 5.52 6.42 12.61
CA VAL A 310 4.61 5.68 11.70
C VAL A 310 3.92 6.64 10.73
N ARG A 311 3.39 7.75 11.26
CA ARG A 311 2.73 8.79 10.44
C ARG A 311 3.68 9.45 9.47
N GLU A 312 4.90 9.75 9.91
CA GLU A 312 5.89 10.40 9.05
C GLU A 312 6.41 9.47 7.96
N VAL A 313 6.58 8.18 8.24
CA VAL A 313 6.96 7.18 7.23
C VAL A 313 5.93 7.15 6.10
N LEU A 314 4.64 7.10 6.45
CA LEU A 314 3.57 7.08 5.46
C LEU A 314 3.46 8.42 4.70
N ARG A 315 3.71 9.56 5.36
CA ARG A 315 3.61 10.90 4.73
C ARG A 315 4.78 11.19 3.81
N TRP A 316 5.99 10.91 4.28
CA TRP A 316 7.24 11.28 3.61
C TRP A 316 7.34 10.58 2.24
N HIS A 317 7.09 9.27 2.21
CA HIS A 317 6.96 8.50 0.98
C HIS A 317 5.71 7.61 1.01
N PRO A 318 4.55 8.13 0.53
CA PRO A 318 3.32 7.37 0.48
C PRO A 318 3.49 6.10 -0.38
N PRO A 319 3.16 4.90 0.15
CA PRO A 319 3.31 3.65 -0.59
C PRO A 319 2.54 3.59 -1.91
N ALA A 320 1.40 4.29 -1.99
CA ALA A 320 0.55 4.35 -3.18
C ALA A 320 0.40 5.82 -3.65
N PRO A 321 1.41 6.41 -4.30
CA PRO A 321 1.53 7.86 -4.51
C PRO A 321 0.39 8.50 -5.34
N LEU A 322 -0.21 7.74 -6.26
CA LEU A 322 -1.36 8.16 -7.08
C LEU A 322 -2.73 7.82 -6.46
N GLY A 323 -2.73 7.21 -5.27
CA GLY A 323 -3.91 6.57 -4.73
C GLY A 323 -4.51 5.57 -5.73
N ALA A 324 -5.84 5.42 -5.70
CA ALA A 324 -6.53 4.59 -6.68
C ALA A 324 -7.28 5.50 -7.66
N VAL A 325 -7.27 5.14 -8.95
CA VAL A 325 -7.99 5.89 -10.01
C VAL A 325 -9.50 5.74 -9.84
N HIS A 326 -10.26 6.79 -10.13
CA HIS A 326 -11.73 6.74 -10.12
C HIS A 326 -12.32 7.21 -11.46
N THR A 327 -13.61 6.99 -11.62
CA THR A 327 -14.44 7.60 -12.67
C THR A 327 -15.75 8.03 -12.02
N THR A 328 -16.42 9.04 -12.56
CA THR A 328 -17.79 9.35 -12.14
C THR A 328 -18.79 8.55 -12.96
N THR A 329 -19.93 8.27 -12.35
CA THR A 329 -21.08 7.65 -13.04
C THR A 329 -22.14 8.67 -13.44
N CYS A 330 -21.99 9.94 -13.06
CA CYS A 330 -22.81 11.06 -13.52
C CYS A 330 -21.93 12.28 -13.84
N ARG A 331 -22.52 13.28 -14.51
CA ARG A 331 -21.89 14.59 -14.73
C ARG A 331 -21.86 15.33 -13.39
N GLU A 332 -20.73 15.93 -13.05
CA GLU A 332 -20.58 16.75 -11.84
C GLU A 332 -20.18 18.19 -12.19
N GLU A 333 -20.53 19.14 -11.34
CA GLU A 333 -20.07 20.53 -11.44
C GLU A 333 -19.25 20.91 -10.21
N TYR A 334 -18.03 21.39 -10.40
CA TYR A 334 -17.12 21.79 -9.35
C TYR A 334 -16.58 23.19 -9.66
N GLU A 335 -16.85 24.17 -8.79
CA GLU A 335 -16.39 25.56 -8.94
C GLU A 335 -16.58 26.15 -10.36
N GLY A 336 -17.74 25.91 -10.97
CA GLY A 336 -18.06 26.38 -12.33
C GLY A 336 -17.50 25.52 -13.46
N TYR A 337 -16.71 24.48 -13.15
CA TYR A 337 -16.24 23.50 -14.12
C TYR A 337 -17.18 22.30 -14.20
N THR A 338 -17.45 21.83 -15.42
CA THR A 338 -18.13 20.56 -15.65
C THR A 338 -17.10 19.43 -15.70
N ILE A 339 -17.33 18.41 -14.87
CA ILE A 339 -16.67 17.12 -14.91
C ILE A 339 -17.57 16.15 -15.71
N PRO A 340 -17.10 15.58 -16.84
CA PRO A 340 -17.91 14.72 -17.71
C PRO A 340 -18.39 13.44 -17.02
N GLN A 341 -19.41 12.79 -17.55
CA GLN A 341 -19.81 11.46 -17.09
C GLN A 341 -19.01 10.35 -17.80
N GLY A 342 -18.57 9.34 -17.05
CA GLY A 342 -18.22 8.02 -17.59
C GLY A 342 -16.79 7.83 -18.12
N GLU A 343 -16.39 6.56 -18.16
CA GLU A 343 -15.02 6.06 -18.43
C GLU A 343 -14.46 6.39 -19.82
N LEU A 344 -15.35 6.65 -20.78
CA LEU A 344 -15.00 6.99 -22.16
C LEU A 344 -14.66 8.48 -22.32
N SER A 345 -15.15 9.34 -21.41
CA SER A 345 -15.05 10.80 -21.52
C SER A 345 -14.08 11.38 -20.49
N ALA A 346 -14.03 10.82 -19.28
CA ALA A 346 -13.13 11.31 -18.24
C ALA A 346 -12.74 10.24 -17.20
N MET A 347 -11.44 10.07 -16.98
CA MET A 347 -10.87 9.44 -15.78
C MET A 347 -10.83 10.51 -14.70
N ILE A 348 -11.86 10.51 -13.87
CA ILE A 348 -12.05 11.56 -12.90
C ILE A 348 -11.41 11.06 -11.65
N LYS A 349 -10.30 11.72 -11.27
CA LYS A 349 -9.77 11.79 -9.91
C LYS A 349 -8.65 10.81 -9.62
N ASP A 350 -7.50 11.13 -10.20
CA ASP A 350 -6.25 10.72 -9.58
C ASP A 350 -6.10 11.54 -8.30
N LEU A 351 -6.03 10.84 -7.17
CA LEU A 351 -5.64 11.43 -5.90
C LEU A 351 -4.11 11.54 -5.95
N SER A 352 -3.57 12.75 -6.09
CA SER A 352 -2.13 12.89 -5.91
C SER A 352 -1.82 12.88 -4.41
N LEU A 353 -1.73 11.67 -3.83
CA LEU A 353 -1.40 11.53 -2.41
C LEU A 353 -0.01 12.09 -2.12
N THR A 354 0.92 12.01 -3.08
CA THR A 354 2.23 12.69 -2.98
C THR A 354 2.11 14.20 -2.97
N ALA A 355 1.23 14.81 -3.78
CA ALA A 355 1.04 16.27 -3.71
C ALA A 355 0.46 16.68 -2.36
N MET A 356 -0.55 15.95 -1.87
CA MET A 356 -1.16 16.21 -0.56
C MET A 356 -0.17 16.00 0.58
N SER A 357 0.68 14.98 0.50
CA SER A 357 1.69 14.68 1.53
C SER A 357 2.86 15.67 1.52
N ARG A 358 3.00 16.43 0.43
CA ARG A 358 4.00 17.49 0.25
C ARG A 358 3.44 18.91 0.31
N ASP A 359 2.26 19.08 0.88
CA ASP A 359 1.67 20.39 1.08
C ASP A 359 2.51 21.23 2.07
N GLU A 360 3.14 22.29 1.56
CA GLU A 360 3.99 23.20 2.32
C GLU A 360 3.17 24.02 3.34
N GLU A 361 1.88 24.28 3.09
CA GLU A 361 1.01 24.97 4.04
C GLU A 361 0.69 24.06 5.24
N MET A 362 0.47 22.77 4.98
CA MET A 362 0.16 21.79 6.02
C MET A 362 1.40 21.34 6.82
N TYR A 363 2.56 21.22 6.16
CA TYR A 363 3.75 20.59 6.75
C TYR A 363 4.97 21.50 6.87
N GLY A 364 4.97 22.70 6.30
CA GLY A 364 6.11 23.62 6.29
C GLY A 364 7.25 23.12 5.40
N SER A 365 8.08 22.21 5.94
CA SER A 365 9.21 21.56 5.23
C SER A 365 8.86 20.10 4.88
N PRO A 366 8.04 19.85 3.83
CA PRO A 366 7.51 18.52 3.53
C PRO A 366 8.55 17.49 3.09
N ASP A 367 9.67 17.92 2.51
CA ASP A 367 10.70 17.01 2.01
C ASP A 367 11.60 16.45 3.13
N ILE A 368 11.56 17.04 4.33
CA ILE A 368 12.33 16.59 5.49
C ILE A 368 11.53 15.57 6.29
N PHE A 369 12.15 14.42 6.58
CA PHE A 369 11.61 13.45 7.53
C PHE A 369 11.72 13.99 8.97
N GLU A 370 10.61 14.48 9.50
CA GLU A 370 10.54 15.08 10.84
C GLU A 370 9.32 14.57 11.60
N PRO A 371 9.44 13.47 12.38
CA PRO A 371 8.34 12.97 13.19
C PRO A 371 7.81 13.99 14.20
N GLY A 372 8.67 14.90 14.68
CA GLY A 372 8.29 15.98 15.59
C GLY A 372 7.12 16.85 15.10
N ARG A 373 6.89 16.93 13.77
CA ARG A 373 5.75 17.66 13.21
C ARG A 373 4.39 17.13 13.67
N TRP A 374 4.32 15.87 14.10
CA TRP A 374 3.12 15.21 14.59
C TRP A 374 2.91 15.37 16.09
N ILE A 375 3.85 16.00 16.79
CA ILE A 375 3.81 16.21 18.23
C ILE A 375 3.43 17.67 18.49
N THR A 376 2.49 17.88 19.42
CA THR A 376 2.11 19.20 19.90
C THR A 376 3.14 19.70 20.92
N PRO A 377 3.21 21.02 21.19
CA PRO A 377 4.20 21.57 22.13
C PRO A 377 4.16 20.97 23.55
N ASP A 378 3.01 20.45 23.98
CA ASP A 378 2.78 19.75 25.25
C ASP A 378 3.10 18.24 25.20
N GLY A 379 3.65 17.74 24.08
CA GLY A 379 4.13 16.36 23.95
C GLY A 379 3.06 15.35 23.53
N HIS A 380 1.85 15.80 23.18
CA HIS A 380 0.78 14.93 22.70
C HIS A 380 0.83 14.75 21.18
N LEU A 381 0.17 13.69 20.71
CA LEU A 381 0.05 13.43 19.29
C LEU A 381 -1.03 14.35 18.70
N LYS A 382 -0.72 15.08 17.62
CA LYS A 382 -1.71 15.89 16.88
C LYS A 382 -2.89 15.01 16.45
N ALA A 383 -4.09 15.60 16.38
CA ALA A 383 -5.27 14.94 15.85
C ALA A 383 -4.96 14.35 14.46
N ASN A 384 -5.51 13.15 14.19
CA ASN A 384 -5.10 12.32 13.06
C ASN A 384 -5.41 12.98 11.69
N SER A 385 -4.43 13.69 11.11
CA SER A 385 -4.52 14.24 9.74
C SER A 385 -3.96 13.29 8.68
N THR A 386 -3.56 12.06 9.02
CA THR A 386 -3.03 11.08 8.04
C THR A 386 -4.10 10.25 7.35
N GLY A 387 -5.38 10.50 7.64
CA GLY A 387 -6.50 9.74 7.08
C GLY A 387 -6.50 9.69 5.55
N PHE A 388 -6.11 10.79 4.89
CA PHE A 388 -6.07 10.89 3.44
C PHE A 388 -5.07 9.92 2.78
N MET A 389 -4.03 9.48 3.50
CA MET A 389 -3.04 8.54 2.95
C MET A 389 -3.64 7.17 2.64
N PHE A 390 -4.79 6.87 3.24
CA PHE A 390 -5.58 5.69 2.97
C PHE A 390 -6.71 5.95 1.97
N GLY A 391 -6.72 7.12 1.32
CA GLY A 391 -7.78 7.58 0.44
C GLY A 391 -8.97 8.18 1.20
N PHE A 392 -10.09 8.31 0.49
CA PHE A 392 -11.26 9.06 0.95
C PHE A 392 -12.57 8.30 0.64
N GLY A 393 -13.64 8.72 1.29
CA GLY A 393 -15.02 8.34 0.99
C GLY A 393 -15.29 6.85 1.13
N ARG A 394 -16.26 6.37 0.34
CA ARG A 394 -16.70 4.96 0.35
C ARG A 394 -15.62 3.96 -0.08
N ARG A 395 -14.54 4.45 -0.69
CA ARG A 395 -13.42 3.65 -1.23
C ARG A 395 -12.13 3.80 -0.41
N VAL A 396 -12.17 4.46 0.77
CA VAL A 396 -11.05 4.50 1.73
C VAL A 396 -10.50 3.09 1.99
N CYS A 397 -9.20 2.92 2.25
CA CYS A 397 -8.60 1.61 2.46
C CYS A 397 -9.36 0.82 3.56
N PRO A 398 -9.84 -0.41 3.29
CA PRO A 398 -10.51 -1.19 4.31
C PRO A 398 -9.54 -1.68 5.39
N GLY A 399 -8.25 -1.83 5.03
CA GLY A 399 -7.19 -2.27 5.93
C GLY A 399 -6.50 -1.15 6.70
N LYS A 400 -7.03 0.08 6.75
CA LYS A 400 -6.39 1.23 7.43
C LYS A 400 -5.98 0.90 8.87
N GLY A 401 -6.94 0.44 9.68
CA GLY A 401 -6.68 0.14 11.09
C GLY A 401 -5.63 -0.95 11.28
N LEU A 402 -5.75 -2.04 10.50
CA LEU A 402 -4.80 -3.14 10.51
C LEU A 402 -3.39 -2.68 10.10
N ALA A 403 -3.26 -1.88 9.03
CA ALA A 403 -1.98 -1.37 8.57
C ALA A 403 -1.32 -0.43 9.60
N GLU A 404 -2.11 0.43 10.27
CA GLU A 404 -1.61 1.29 11.34
C GLU A 404 -1.11 0.46 12.54
N ASP A 405 -1.83 -0.58 12.94
CA ASP A 405 -1.41 -1.51 14.01
C ASP A 405 -0.15 -2.30 13.63
N PHE A 406 -0.12 -2.83 12.40
CA PHE A 406 0.99 -3.59 11.83
C PHE A 406 2.27 -2.77 11.85
N LEU A 407 2.24 -1.59 11.22
CA LEU A 407 3.41 -0.73 11.11
C LEU A 407 3.86 -0.25 12.48
N TRP A 408 2.92 0.09 13.35
CA TRP A 408 3.26 0.54 14.70
C TRP A 408 3.97 -0.54 15.50
N LEU A 409 3.47 -1.79 15.51
CA LEU A 409 4.08 -2.87 16.28
C LEU A 409 5.51 -3.18 15.82
N ILE A 410 5.71 -3.28 14.50
CA ILE A 410 7.04 -3.57 13.94
C ILE A 410 8.01 -2.44 14.22
N ILE A 411 7.60 -1.20 13.95
CA ILE A 411 8.45 -0.03 14.17
C ILE A 411 8.81 0.08 15.66
N ALA A 412 7.84 -0.07 16.57
CA ALA A 412 8.07 -0.02 18.01
C ALA A 412 9.07 -1.10 18.46
N ARG A 413 8.89 -2.34 17.99
CA ARG A 413 9.74 -3.47 18.38
C ARG A 413 11.14 -3.41 17.76
N VAL A 414 11.27 -3.01 16.50
CA VAL A 414 12.57 -2.78 15.87
C VAL A 414 13.31 -1.67 16.59
N LEU A 415 12.67 -0.53 16.88
CA LEU A 415 13.29 0.57 17.64
C LEU A 415 13.69 0.14 19.06
N SER A 416 12.90 -0.72 19.70
CA SER A 416 13.21 -1.24 21.04
C SER A 416 14.41 -2.20 21.06
N ALA A 417 14.64 -2.94 19.97
CA ALA A 417 15.61 -4.03 19.92
C ALA A 417 16.90 -3.66 19.19
N TYR A 418 16.80 -2.86 18.12
CA TYR A 418 17.87 -2.63 17.16
C TYR A 418 18.27 -1.15 17.05
N SER A 419 19.52 -0.93 16.64
CA SER A 419 20.00 0.29 16.01
C SER A 419 20.15 0.05 14.51
N VAL A 420 19.57 0.96 13.72
CA VAL A 420 19.68 0.99 12.25
C VAL A 420 20.58 2.16 11.85
N ALA A 421 21.62 1.93 11.08
CA ALA A 421 22.58 2.96 10.68
C ALA A 421 23.05 2.77 9.24
N LYS A 422 23.66 3.79 8.65
CA LYS A 422 24.40 3.62 7.39
C LYS A 422 25.50 2.56 7.55
N ASP A 423 25.70 1.77 6.51
CA ASP A 423 26.85 0.86 6.47
C ASP A 423 28.17 1.62 6.48
N ARG A 424 29.24 0.93 6.85
CA ARG A 424 30.59 1.48 6.85
C ARG A 424 31.52 0.61 6.00
N ASN A 425 32.31 1.26 5.15
CA ASN A 425 33.37 0.62 4.37
C ASN A 425 34.74 1.25 4.74
N ALA A 426 35.80 0.86 4.02
CA ALA A 426 37.16 1.37 4.25
C ALA A 426 37.30 2.89 4.08
N HIS A 427 36.33 3.57 3.46
CA HIS A 427 36.31 5.01 3.19
C HIS A 427 35.34 5.79 4.09
N GLY A 428 34.64 5.13 5.02
CA GLY A 428 33.69 5.76 5.94
C GLY A 428 32.28 5.24 5.78
N GLU A 429 31.28 6.09 6.06
CA GLU A 429 29.87 5.74 5.89
C GLU A 429 29.52 5.64 4.40
N VAL A 430 28.78 4.59 4.05
CA VAL A 430 28.23 4.42 2.70
C VAL A 430 27.10 5.42 2.53
N ASP A 431 27.17 6.21 1.46
CA ASP A 431 26.10 7.12 1.13
C ASP A 431 24.84 6.35 0.72
N LEU A 432 23.73 6.68 1.39
CA LEU A 432 22.40 6.20 1.05
C LEU A 432 21.68 7.33 0.31
N THR A 433 21.10 7.00 -0.84
CA THR A 433 20.28 7.92 -1.62
C THR A 433 18.80 7.68 -1.35
N GLU A 434 17.99 8.73 -1.47
CA GLU A 434 16.52 8.66 -1.42
C GLU A 434 15.94 8.25 -2.79
N ASP A 435 16.57 7.25 -3.42
CA ASP A 435 16.11 6.75 -4.71
C ASP A 435 14.97 5.76 -4.52
N TYR A 436 13.91 5.91 -5.32
CA TYR A 436 12.73 5.07 -5.28
C TYR A 436 12.48 4.41 -6.64
N ASP A 437 11.96 3.19 -6.61
CA ASP A 437 11.38 2.52 -7.76
C ASP A 437 9.85 2.61 -7.73
N SER A 438 9.25 2.38 -8.89
CA SER A 438 7.82 2.52 -9.14
C SER A 438 7.27 1.33 -9.91
N SER A 439 6.11 0.85 -9.47
CA SER A 439 5.26 -0.08 -10.21
C SER A 439 4.02 0.60 -10.80
N LEU A 440 4.02 1.93 -10.87
CA LEU A 440 2.86 2.82 -11.13
C LEU A 440 1.84 2.85 -9.98
N LEU A 441 1.43 1.70 -9.43
CA LEU A 441 0.52 1.65 -8.29
C LEU A 441 1.23 1.88 -6.95
N PHE A 442 2.44 1.34 -6.81
CA PHE A 442 3.22 1.44 -5.58
C PHE A 442 4.60 2.02 -5.83
N SER A 443 5.11 2.75 -4.84
CA SER A 443 6.49 3.23 -4.79
C SER A 443 7.20 2.69 -3.56
N GLN A 444 8.44 2.26 -3.72
CA GLN A 444 9.29 1.74 -2.65
C GLN A 444 10.73 2.22 -2.88
N PRO A 445 11.58 2.28 -1.84
CA PRO A 445 12.98 2.58 -2.02
C PRO A 445 13.63 1.64 -3.05
N ARG A 446 14.68 2.11 -3.73
CA ARG A 446 15.60 1.20 -4.42
C ARG A 446 16.31 0.31 -3.39
N GLN A 447 16.77 -0.84 -3.84
CA GLN A 447 17.48 -1.75 -2.95
C GLN A 447 18.71 -1.07 -2.36
N PHE A 448 18.79 -1.05 -1.03
CA PHE A 448 19.90 -0.48 -0.26
C PHE A 448 20.31 -1.43 0.86
N GLN A 449 21.52 -1.23 1.38
CA GLN A 449 22.05 -1.94 2.54
C GLN A 449 22.22 -0.98 3.71
N CYS A 450 22.06 -1.49 4.93
CA CYS A 450 22.23 -0.72 6.15
C CYS A 450 22.62 -1.64 7.30
N SER A 451 23.29 -1.07 8.30
CA SER A 451 23.73 -1.80 9.48
C SER A 451 22.56 -1.92 10.45
N ILE A 452 22.20 -3.15 10.80
CA ILE A 452 21.15 -3.47 11.77
C ILE A 452 21.79 -4.30 12.88
N THR A 453 21.88 -3.75 14.08
CA THR A 453 22.55 -4.40 15.22
C THR A 453 21.75 -4.26 16.51
N PRO A 454 21.70 -5.27 17.39
CA PRO A 454 21.06 -5.12 18.70
C PRO A 454 21.63 -3.92 19.46
N ARG A 455 20.76 -3.07 20.03
CA ARG A 455 21.22 -1.82 20.66
C ARG A 455 21.93 -2.01 22.00
N SER A 456 21.70 -3.15 22.66
CA SER A 456 22.35 -3.53 23.91
C SER A 456 22.31 -5.05 24.12
N PRO A 457 23.12 -5.60 25.05
CA PRO A 457 23.03 -7.01 25.44
C PRO A 457 21.64 -7.40 25.94
N GLN A 458 20.94 -6.50 26.64
CA GLN A 458 19.57 -6.73 27.09
C GLN A 458 18.60 -6.80 25.91
N ALA A 459 18.76 -5.92 24.91
CA ALA A 459 17.95 -5.96 23.71
C ALA A 459 18.15 -7.27 22.93
N HIS A 460 19.39 -7.78 22.89
CA HIS A 460 19.70 -9.10 22.32
C HIS A 460 18.95 -10.21 23.08
N GLN A 461 18.94 -10.20 24.42
CA GLN A 461 18.22 -11.21 25.21
C GLN A 461 16.69 -11.14 25.10
N MET A 462 16.13 -10.00 24.65
CA MET A 462 14.69 -9.81 24.46
C MET A 462 14.17 -10.33 23.12
N ILE A 463 15.07 -10.53 22.14
CA ILE A 463 14.78 -11.12 20.83
C ILE A 463 14.81 -12.63 20.98
#